data_AF-A0A849F2P5-F1
#
_entry.id   AF-A0A849F2P5-F1
#
_cell.length_a   1.000
_cell.length_b   1.000
_cell.length_c   1.000
_cell.angle_alpha   90.00
_cell.angle_beta   90.00
_cell.angle_gamma   90.00
#
_symmetry.space_group_name_H-M   'P 1'
#
loop_
_entity.id
_entity.type
_entity.pdbx_description
1 polymer ?
#
loop_
_entity_poly.entity_id
_entity_poly.type
_entity_poly.pdbx_seq_one_letter_code
_entity_poly.pdbx_strand_id
1 'polypeptide(L)'
;QLIKIFDQYKYIITIEDGCKAGGFGSAILEFANQAGYTNPIKVLGIDDQFMEHGTIEELHKLAGIDAESIKIHINKIINAYQ
;
A
#
# COMPACT_ATOMS: atom_id res chain seq x y z
N GLN A 1 17.87 5.00 -2.02
CA GLN A 1 16.61 5.51 -2.58
C GLN A 1 15.47 5.39 -1.57
N LEU A 2 15.28 4.23 -0.92
CA LEU A 2 14.26 4.05 0.14
C LEU A 2 14.49 4.89 1.41
N ILE A 3 15.71 4.95 1.94
CA ILE A 3 16.08 5.80 3.11
C ILE A 3 15.59 7.24 2.91
N LYS A 4 15.87 7.84 1.74
CA LYS A 4 15.43 9.20 1.43
C LYS A 4 13.90 9.35 1.46
N ILE A 5 13.15 8.32 1.06
CA ILE A 5 11.69 8.34 1.11
C ILE A 5 11.22 8.33 2.57
N PHE A 6 11.80 7.47 3.42
CA PHE A 6 11.46 7.42 4.83
C PHE A 6 11.82 8.71 5.59
N ASP A 7 12.95 9.33 5.25
CA ASP A 7 13.38 10.59 5.87
C ASP A 7 12.49 11.77 5.44
N GLN A 8 12.00 11.77 4.19
CA GLN A 8 11.28 12.89 3.61
C GLN A 8 9.77 12.84 3.82
N TYR A 9 9.18 11.63 3.86
CA TYR A 9 7.72 11.46 3.86
C TYR A 9 7.23 10.84 5.16
N LYS A 10 6.29 11.53 5.82
CA LYS A 10 5.67 11.06 7.06
C LYS A 10 4.80 9.82 6.85
N TYR A 11 4.06 9.77 5.74
CA TYR A 11 3.16 8.65 5.39
C TYR A 11 3.58 8.04 4.07
N ILE A 12 3.56 6.72 4.01
CA ILE A 12 3.95 5.95 2.83
C ILE A 12 2.83 4.99 2.49
N ILE A 13 2.51 4.88 1.20
CA ILE A 13 1.59 3.89 0.66
C ILE A 13 2.37 3.06 -0.35
N THR A 14 2.33 1.73 -0.21
CA THR A 14 2.79 0.81 -1.25
C THR A 14 1.57 0.26 -2.00
N ILE A 15 1.72 0.06 -3.30
CA ILE A 15 0.67 -0.48 -4.16
C ILE A 15 1.29 -1.57 -5.01
N GLU A 16 0.67 -2.74 -5.03
CA GLU A 16 1.13 -3.89 -5.83
C GLU A 16 -0.05 -4.64 -6.44
N ASP A 17 0.11 -5.08 -7.69
CA ASP A 17 -0.79 -6.05 -8.34
C ASP A 17 -0.30 -7.47 -8.01
N GLY A 18 -0.35 -7.80 -6.72
CA GLY A 18 0.21 -9.00 -6.13
C GLY A 18 -0.26 -9.19 -4.70
N CYS A 19 0.08 -10.34 -4.10
CA CYS A 19 -0.34 -10.64 -2.73
C CYS A 19 0.37 -9.72 -1.73
N LYS A 20 -0.38 -9.10 -0.82
CA LYS A 20 0.17 -8.28 0.27
C LYS A 20 1.10 -9.09 1.18
N ALA A 21 0.72 -10.34 1.44
CA ALA A 21 1.47 -11.25 2.30
C ALA A 21 2.76 -11.72 1.58
N GLY A 22 3.92 -11.31 2.08
CA GLY A 22 5.20 -11.64 1.48
C GLY A 22 5.52 -10.91 0.16
N GLY A 23 4.65 -10.00 -0.27
CA GLY A 23 4.85 -9.18 -1.48
C GLY A 23 5.78 -7.98 -1.28
N PHE A 24 5.68 -7.03 -2.21
CA PHE A 24 6.45 -5.80 -2.23
C PHE A 24 6.24 -4.98 -0.95
N GLY A 25 5.00 -4.76 -0.53
CA GLY A 25 4.71 -3.99 0.68
C GLY A 25 5.30 -4.64 1.94
N SER A 26 5.29 -5.98 2.01
CA SER A 26 5.94 -6.73 3.09
C SER A 26 7.45 -6.50 3.11
N ALA A 27 8.12 -6.52 1.96
CA ALA A 27 9.55 -6.24 1.87
C ALA A 27 9.91 -4.81 2.27
N ILE A 28 9.05 -3.83 1.93
CA ILE A 28 9.23 -2.43 2.36
C ILE A 28 9.07 -2.29 3.87
N LEU A 29 8.06 -2.95 4.46
CA LEU A 29 7.87 -2.99 5.91
C LEU A 29 9.07 -3.63 6.64
N GLU A 30 9.58 -4.74 6.12
CA GLU A 30 10.75 -5.41 6.67
C GLU A 30 11.98 -4.50 6.66
N PHE A 31 12.26 -3.87 5.51
CA PHE A 31 13.38 -2.93 5.39
C PHE A 31 13.23 -1.74 6.34
N ALA A 32 12.03 -1.14 6.41
CA ALA A 32 11.77 -0.01 7.31
C ALA A 32 12.03 -0.39 8.77
N ASN A 33 11.55 -1.55 9.19
CA ASN A 33 11.77 -2.07 10.54
C ASN A 33 13.26 -2.35 10.83
N GLN A 34 13.97 -3.02 9.90
CA GLN A 34 15.41 -3.29 10.04
C GLN A 34 16.24 -2.00 10.12
N ALA A 35 15.83 -0.95 9.40
CA ALA A 35 16.49 0.35 9.40
C ALA A 35 16.01 1.30 10.52
N GLY A 36 15.08 0.88 11.38
CA GLY A 36 14.62 1.66 12.53
C GLY A 36 13.59 2.76 12.22
N TYR A 37 12.93 2.70 11.07
CA TYR A 37 11.90 3.65 10.68
C TYR A 37 10.53 3.27 11.23
N THR A 38 9.79 4.27 11.71
CA THR A 38 8.44 4.12 12.28
C THR A 38 7.38 4.89 11.52
N ASN A 39 7.68 5.34 10.29
CA ASN A 39 6.71 5.99 9.41
C ASN A 39 5.51 5.06 9.22
N PRO A 40 4.26 5.55 9.33
CA PRO A 40 3.11 4.74 8.99
C PRO A 40 3.14 4.34 7.50
N ILE A 41 3.20 3.03 7.26
CA ILE A 41 3.21 2.44 5.91
C ILE A 41 1.90 1.67 5.72
N LYS A 42 1.12 2.05 4.70
CA LYS A 42 -0.08 1.33 4.28
C LYS A 42 0.24 0.49 3.05
N VAL A 43 -0.04 -0.81 3.13
CA VAL A 43 0.08 -1.72 2.00
C VAL A 43 -1.27 -1.89 1.32
N LEU A 44 -1.33 -1.58 0.02
CA LEU A 44 -2.46 -1.87 -0.88
C LEU A 44 -2.02 -2.95 -1.87
N GLY A 45 -2.88 -3.93 -2.09
CA GLY A 45 -2.61 -5.11 -2.90
C GLY A 45 -3.65 -6.19 -2.64
N ILE A 46 -3.47 -7.32 -3.30
CA ILE A 46 -4.40 -8.44 -3.27
C ILE A 46 -4.30 -9.15 -1.91
N ASP A 47 -5.45 -9.42 -1.27
CA ASP A 47 -5.49 -10.24 -0.06
C ASP A 47 -5.04 -11.67 -0.34
N ASP A 48 -4.58 -12.37 0.70
CA ASP A 48 -4.23 -13.80 0.63
C ASP A 48 -5.49 -14.66 0.61
N GLN A 49 -6.29 -14.48 -0.45
CA GLN A 49 -7.57 -15.13 -0.69
C GLN A 49 -7.73 -15.35 -2.19
N PHE A 50 -8.46 -16.40 -2.56
CA PHE A 50 -8.81 -16.63 -3.96
C PHE A 50 -9.73 -15.51 -4.44
N MET A 51 -9.27 -14.78 -5.46
CA MET A 51 -10.09 -13.83 -6.20
C MET A 51 -10.96 -14.59 -7.20
N GLU A 52 -12.21 -14.16 -7.36
CA GLU A 52 -13.10 -14.68 -8.41
C GLU A 52 -12.60 -14.26 -9.80
N HIS A 53 -13.13 -14.90 -10.85
CA HIS A 53 -12.84 -14.48 -12.21
C HIS A 53 -13.53 -13.15 -12.51
N GLY A 54 -12.79 -12.20 -13.09
CA GLY A 54 -13.29 -10.90 -13.48
C GLY A 54 -12.32 -10.19 -14.42
N THR A 55 -12.71 -9.03 -14.91
CA THR A 55 -11.81 -8.17 -15.68
C THR A 55 -10.74 -7.59 -14.76
N ILE A 56 -9.62 -7.11 -15.35
CA ILE A 56 -8.55 -6.46 -14.57
C ILE A 56 -9.11 -5.29 -13.75
N GLU A 57 -10.02 -4.51 -14.32
CA GLU A 57 -10.65 -3.36 -13.66
C GLU A 57 -11.50 -3.78 -12.45
N GLU A 58 -12.26 -4.87 -12.57
CA GLU A 58 -13.02 -5.44 -11.47
C GLU A 58 -12.10 -5.97 -10.37
N LEU A 59 -11.05 -6.70 -10.74
CA LEU A 59 -10.08 -7.25 -9.80
C LEU A 59 -9.30 -6.15 -9.07
N HIS A 60 -8.89 -5.10 -9.77
CA HIS A 60 -8.21 -3.94 -9.17
C HIS A 60 -9.13 -3.19 -8.21
N LYS A 61 -10.41 -3.05 -8.55
CA LYS A 61 -11.42 -2.43 -7.68
C LYS A 61 -11.68 -3.27 -6.44
N LEU A 62 -11.80 -4.59 -6.59
CA LEU A 62 -11.95 -5.53 -5.47
C LEU A 62 -10.73 -5.52 -4.54
N ALA A 63 -9.52 -5.46 -5.11
CA ALA A 63 -8.27 -5.35 -4.34
C ALA A 63 -8.02 -3.95 -3.77
N GLY A 64 -8.83 -2.95 -4.13
CA GLY A 64 -8.69 -1.57 -3.68
C GLY A 64 -7.45 -0.85 -4.23
N ILE A 65 -6.92 -1.31 -5.37
CA ILE A 65 -5.77 -0.74 -6.08
C ILE A 65 -6.17 0.07 -7.32
N ASP A 66 -7.47 0.22 -7.58
CA ASP A 66 -7.97 1.15 -8.60
C ASP A 66 -7.81 2.62 -8.16
N ALA A 67 -7.89 3.53 -9.13
CA ALA A 67 -7.68 4.95 -8.92
C ALA A 67 -8.62 5.59 -7.88
N GLU A 68 -9.90 5.18 -7.84
CA GLU A 68 -10.87 5.74 -6.90
C GLU A 68 -10.61 5.21 -5.48
N SER A 69 -10.31 3.93 -5.32
CA SER A 69 -9.91 3.36 -4.03
C SER A 69 -8.64 4.01 -3.48
N ILE A 70 -7.62 4.21 -4.32
CA ILE A 70 -6.38 4.90 -3.93
C ILE A 70 -6.67 6.33 -3.48
N LYS A 71 -7.49 7.08 -4.23
CA LYS A 71 -7.90 8.44 -3.87
C LYS A 71 -8.62 8.50 -2.52
N ILE A 72 -9.50 7.54 -2.24
CA ILE A 72 -10.16 7.42 -0.93
C ILE A 72 -9.12 7.21 0.18
N HIS A 73 -8.13 6.34 -0.03
CA HIS A 73 -7.06 6.12 0.93
C HIS A 73 -6.22 7.38 1.19
N ILE A 74 -5.85 8.12 0.13
CA ILE A 74 -5.11 9.37 0.24
C ILE A 74 -5.92 10.42 1.00
N ASN A 75 -7.20 10.61 0.65
CA ASN A 75 -8.08 11.59 1.31
C ASN A 75 -8.27 11.27 2.80
N LYS A 76 -8.40 9.99 3.18
CA LYS A 76 -8.47 9.59 4.59
C LYS A 76 -7.23 10.02 5.37
N ILE A 77 -6.04 9.89 4.78
CA ILE A 77 -4.78 10.32 5.40
C ILE A 77 -4.76 11.84 5.51
N ILE A 78 -5.04 12.58 4.43
CA ILE A 78 -5.02 14.05 4.44
C ILE A 78 -5.99 14.62 5.47
N ASN A 79 -7.23 14.13 5.51
CA ASN A 79 -8.27 14.64 6.40
C ASN A 79 -8.00 14.32 7.88
N ALA A 80 -7.20 13.29 8.19
CA ALA A 80 -6.80 13.01 9.57
C ALA A 80 -5.79 14.03 10.14
N TYR A 81 -5.26 14.94 9.30
CA TYR A 81 -4.31 15.99 9.68
C TYR A 81 -4.84 17.42 9.44
N GLN A 82 -6.12 17.55 9.08
CA GLN A 82 -6.86 18.83 9.10
C GLN A 82 -7.55 18.98 10.45
#